data_AF-A0A528AJ29-F1
#
_entry.id   AF-A0A528AJ29-F1
#
_cell.length_a   1.000
_cell.length_b   1.000
_cell.length_c   1.000
_cell.angle_alpha   90.00
_cell.angle_beta   90.00
_cell.angle_gamma   90.00
#
_symmetry.space_group_name_H-M   'P 1'
#
loop_
_entity.id
_entity.type
_entity.pdbx_description
1 polymer ?
#
loop_
_entity_poly.entity_id
_entity_poly.type
_entity_poly.pdbx_seq_one_letter_code
_entity_poly.pdbx_strand_id
1 'polypeptide(L)' 'FNARGEVIGVNTAIVSPTGGSIGIGFAVPSRTARNIVDQLIRTGRIERGFIGVRLQEITPSIAEALGIAGSKG' A
#
# COMPACT_ATOMS: atom_id res chain seq x y z
N PHE A 1 7.62 10.29 -11.53
CA PHE A 1 8.26 11.50 -10.96
C PHE A 1 7.18 12.54 -10.66
N ASN A 2 7.41 13.49 -9.75
CA ASN A 2 6.57 14.68 -9.67
C ASN A 2 7.02 15.75 -10.67
N ALA A 3 6.31 16.88 -10.71
CA ALA A 3 6.61 17.99 -11.64
C ALA A 3 8.02 18.59 -11.48
N ARG A 4 8.69 18.36 -10.35
CA ARG A 4 10.07 18.80 -10.09
C ARG A 4 11.12 17.74 -10.46
N GLY A 5 10.71 16.59 -11.00
CA GLY A 5 11.62 15.50 -11.32
C GLY A 5 12.01 14.62 -10.12
N GLU A 6 11.30 14.71 -8.99
CA GLU A 6 11.59 13.87 -7.83
C GLU A 6 10.93 12.48 -7.97
N VAL A 7 11.61 11.42 -7.54
CA VAL A 7 11.04 10.06 -7.53
C VAL A 7 9.99 9.95 -6.43
N ILE A 8 8.74 9.69 -6.81
CA ILE A 8 7.60 9.53 -5.89
C ILE A 8 7.15 8.08 -5.72
N GLY A 9 7.57 7.18 -6.61
CA GLY A 9 7.24 5.76 -6.56
C GLY A 9 7.84 4.98 -7.71
N VAL A 10 7.64 3.66 -7.67
CA VAL A 10 8.05 2.69 -8.68
C VAL A 10 6.79 2.00 -9.22
N ASN A 11 6.53 2.08 -10.51
CA ASN A 11 5.35 1.46 -11.12
C ASN A 11 5.42 -0.07 -10.96
N THR A 12 4.34 -0.69 -10.50
CA THR A 12 4.35 -2.12 -10.14
C THR A 12 3.19 -2.89 -10.75
N ALA A 13 2.04 -2.27 -10.93
CA ALA A 13 0.88 -2.94 -11.50
C ALA A 13 0.00 -1.99 -12.33
N ILE A 14 -0.83 -2.57 -13.18
CA ILE A 14 -1.90 -1.88 -13.90
C ILE A 14 -3.21 -2.64 -13.68
N VAL A 15 -4.34 -1.93 -13.74
CA VAL A 15 -5.63 -2.59 -13.94
C VAL A 15 -5.77 -2.92 -15.42
N SER A 16 -6.09 -4.18 -15.72
CA SER A 16 -6.24 -4.62 -17.09
C SER A 16 -7.24 -5.77 -17.22
N PRO A 17 -8.45 -5.52 -17.76
CA PRO A 17 -9.39 -6.58 -18.08
C PRO A 17 -8.96 -7.47 -19.27
N THR A 18 -8.10 -6.96 -20.17
CA THR A 18 -7.77 -7.61 -21.46
C THR A 18 -6.28 -7.81 -21.73
N GLY A 19 -5.41 -7.41 -20.79
CA GLY A 19 -3.96 -7.31 -20.99
C GLY A 19 -3.45 -5.91 -21.38
N GLY A 20 -4.33 -5.01 -21.83
CA GLY A 20 -4.04 -3.58 -22.04
C GLY A 20 -4.37 -2.70 -20.83
N SER A 21 -3.60 -1.63 -20.60
CA SER A 21 -3.90 -0.67 -19.52
C SER A 21 -5.17 0.13 -19.83
N ILE A 22 -6.06 0.25 -18.84
CA ILE A 22 -7.24 1.13 -18.90
C ILE A 22 -6.97 2.53 -18.34
N GLY A 23 -5.70 2.87 -18.09
CA GLY A 23 -5.30 4.18 -17.52
C GLY A 23 -5.21 4.21 -15.99
N ILE A 24 -5.40 3.08 -15.30
CA ILE A 24 -5.21 2.96 -13.85
C ILE A 24 -3.94 2.16 -13.58
N GLY A 25 -2.93 2.84 -13.03
CA GLY A 25 -1.66 2.26 -12.61
C GLY A 25 -1.44 2.37 -11.11
N PHE A 26 -0.72 1.41 -10.55
CA PHE A 26 -0.33 1.39 -9.15
C PHE A 26 1.18 1.43 -9.03
N ALA A 27 1.66 2.20 -8.07
CA ALA A 27 3.08 2.33 -7.78
C ALA A 27 3.36 2.07 -6.30
N VAL A 28 4.45 1.37 -6.02
CA VAL A 28 5.01 1.33 -4.66
C VAL A 28 5.60 2.71 -4.35
N PRO A 29 5.21 3.38 -3.25
CA PRO A 29 5.73 4.70 -2.90
C PRO A 29 7.24 4.71 -2.72
N SER A 30 7.90 5.82 -3.08
CA SER A 30 9.36 5.93 -3.04
C SER A 30 9.94 5.76 -1.63
N ARG A 31 9.20 6.19 -0.59
CA ARG A 31 9.58 5.96 0.81
C ARG A 31 9.70 4.47 1.14
N THR A 32 8.72 3.66 0.73
CA THR A 32 8.73 2.21 0.94
C THR A 32 9.83 1.55 0.13
N ALA A 33 9.98 1.94 -1.14
CA ALA A 33 11.04 1.42 -2.01
C ALA A 33 12.44 1.71 -1.46
N ARG A 34 12.69 2.94 -1.00
CA ARG A 34 13.98 3.34 -0.40
C ARG A 34 14.35 2.46 0.79
N ASN A 35 13.43 2.28 1.74
CA ASN A 35 13.69 1.44 2.92
C ASN A 35 14.06 0.00 2.56
N ILE A 36 13.42 -0.57 1.53
CA ILE A 36 13.71 -1.93 1.05
C ILE A 36 15.09 -1.98 0.37
N VAL A 37 15.37 -1.03 -0.52
CA VAL A 37 16.66 -0.95 -1.23
C VAL A 37 17.81 -0.80 -0.24
N ASP A 38 17.67 0.06 0.76
CA ASP A 38 18.69 0.28 1.78
C ASP A 38 18.99 -1.00 2.58
N GLN A 39 17.97 -1.80 2.91
CA GLN A 39 18.16 -3.09 3.57
C GLN A 39 18.87 -4.10 2.67
N LEU A 40 18.42 -4.24 1.42
CA LEU A 40 19.02 -5.16 0.45
C LEU A 40 20.49 -4.82 0.18
N ILE A 41 20.83 -3.53 0.07
CA ILE A 41 22.23 -3.09 -0.10
C ILE A 41 23.07 -3.46 1.12
N ARG A 42 22.54 -3.24 2.34
CA ARG A 42 23.30 -3.43 3.58
C ARG A 42 23.48 -4.88 4.01
N THR A 43 22.45 -5.71 3.84
CA THR A 43 22.41 -7.06 4.44
C THR A 43 22.10 -8.16 3.42
N GLY A 44 21.75 -7.80 2.18
CA GLY A 44 21.33 -8.74 1.14
C GLY A 44 19.94 -9.34 1.36
N ARG A 45 19.21 -8.94 2.42
CA ARG A 45 17.89 -9.48 2.76
C ARG A 45 16.98 -8.42 3.36
N ILE A 46 15.67 -8.68 3.32
CA ILE A 46 14.66 -7.80 3.92
C ILE A 46 14.18 -8.45 5.21
N GLU A 47 14.18 -7.67 6.30
CA GLU A 47 13.62 -8.10 7.58
C GLU A 47 12.29 -7.38 7.79
N ARG A 48 11.20 -8.14 7.90
CA ARG A 48 9.86 -7.61 8.11
C ARG A 48 9.42 -7.86 9.54
N GLY A 49 9.21 -6.78 10.30
CA GLY A 49 8.60 -6.86 11.63
C GLY A 49 7.15 -7.38 11.55
N PHE A 50 6.76 -8.17 12.55
CA PHE A 50 5.43 -8.77 12.64
C PHE A 50 4.86 -8.58 14.05
N ILE A 51 3.71 -7.90 14.15
CA ILE A 51 3.07 -7.58 15.44
C ILE A 51 2.15 -8.72 15.93
N GLY A 52 1.64 -9.56 15.02
CA GLY A 52 0.85 -10.74 15.39
C GLY A 52 -0.64 -10.49 15.69
N VAL A 53 -1.16 -9.29 15.43
CA VAL A 53 -2.59 -8.99 15.59
C VAL A 53 -3.36 -9.22 14.30
N ARG A 54 -4.64 -9.60 14.41
CA ARG A 54 -5.58 -9.68 13.30
C ARG A 54 -6.59 -8.55 13.44
N LEU A 55 -6.72 -7.74 12.40
CA LEU A 55 -7.72 -6.70 12.34
C LEU A 55 -8.97 -7.27 11.65
N GLN A 56 -10.13 -7.04 12.24
CA GLN A 56 -11.41 -7.31 11.62
C GLN A 56 -11.95 -5.99 11.07
N GLU A 57 -12.30 -5.99 9.79
CA GLU A 57 -12.98 -4.84 9.20
C GLU A 57 -14.36 -4.69 9.84
N ILE A 58 -14.65 -3.48 10.32
CA ILE A 58 -15.96 -3.12 10.85
C ILE A 58 -16.78 -2.57 9.69
N THR A 59 -17.67 -3.40 9.16
CA THR A 59 -18.65 -2.97 8.14
C THR A 59 -19.72 -2.08 8.79
N PRO A 60 -20.46 -1.28 8.01
CA PRO A 60 -21.55 -0.47 8.53
C PRO A 60 -22.59 -1.27 9.32
N SER A 61 -22.93 -2.48 8.86
CA SER A 61 -23.85 -3.38 9.56
C SER A 61 -23.30 -3.90 10.89
N ILE A 62 -22.00 -4.20 10.96
CA ILE A 62 -21.33 -4.60 12.20
C ILE A 62 -21.25 -3.40 13.16
N ALA A 63 -20.96 -2.20 12.65
CA ALA A 63 -20.93 -0.98 13.47
C ALA A 63 -22.29 -0.68 14.11
N GLU A 64 -23.38 -0.78 13.34
CA GLU A 64 -24.74 -0.58 13.82
C GLU A 64 -25.13 -1.63 14.87
N ALA A 65 -24.84 -2.91 14.61
CA ALA A 65 -25.10 -3.99 15.56
C ALA A 65 -24.31 -3.87 16.86
N LEU A 66 -23.11 -3.27 16.81
CA LEU A 66 -22.25 -3.05 17.98
C LEU A 66 -22.47 -1.68 18.65
N GLY A 67 -23.40 -0.85 18.14
CA GLY A 67 -23.64 0.50 18.66
C GLY A 67 -22.43 1.44 18.52
N ILE A 68 -21.51 1.11 17.62
CA ILE A 68 -20.33 1.93 17.34
C ILE A 68 -20.78 3.08 16.45
N ALA A 69 -20.78 4.30 16.99
CA ALA A 69 -21.06 5.50 16.20
C ALA A 69 -20.12 5.53 14.98
N GLY A 70 -20.70 5.50 13.78
CA GLY A 70 -20.00 5.30 12.52
C GLY A 70 -18.74 6.17 12.40
N SER A 71 -17.64 5.54 12.00
CA SER A 71 -16.38 6.25 11.77
C SER A 71 -16.62 7.38 10.78
N LYS A 72 -16.32 8.62 11.20
CA LYS A 72 -16.09 9.71 10.26
C LYS A 72 -14.89 9.33 9.41
N GLY A 73 -15.16 8.93 8.17
CA GLY A 73 -14.21 9.07 7.08
C GLY A 73 -14.00 10.56 6.78
#